data_AF-A0A0G0MR97-F1
#
_entry.id   AF-A0A0G0MR97-F1
#
_cell.length_a   1.000
_cell.length_b   1.000
_cell.length_c   1.000
_cell.angle_alpha   90.00
_cell.angle_beta   90.00
_cell.angle_gamma   90.00
#
_symmetry.space_group_name_H-M   'P 1'
#
loop_
_entity.id
_entity.type
_entity.pdbx_description
1 polymer ?
#
loop_
_entity_poly.entity_id
_entity_poly.type
_entity_poly.pdbx_seq_one_letter_code
_entity_poly.pdbx_strand_id
1 'polypeptide(L)'
;MAISYSLKYQKSNLFHKVFIEKEGEVVLLDKGLRLKGKGANDHGEIINFSDIKELNLKEDILTFTTFTKDCYTLSNAGTAFNEFAHDFFKVRNEFILGALFLKQGDLVANFDCAFERTNPAGKMITKGQGVVKIFSEGIVVVPELNDSFLIPFSFLSFHDFDEDEYTFKCVLDSGITIMFSRLENEYESFQEKVHAALGLYYDKILREMINLFMDFGSEVIVKLAKIMKNGSAVSLKAIKKIDKALADKMMELVLRDEVVKQSLESFLKTDDDHTYIGIRVVNGKKDVFRFSLMFALPEKNVVACTTGYFDGEIKRINETLFFKIIMERGNAEEKISHKILEINQSLVLMNFILDPLYRDKKEMRRSIYKMAVRKLPFLRILRKSFVASLPTILPNIFAKNLEAVFEKAKILNGQNHSNHSAEDSQE
;
A
#
# COMPACT_ATOMS: atom_id res chain seq x y z
N MET A 1 -19.06 11.72 -20.27
CA MET A 1 -19.48 11.30 -21.63
C MET A 1 -19.20 9.80 -21.73
N ALA A 2 -20.18 9.00 -22.15
CA ALA A 2 -19.96 7.55 -22.31
C ALA A 2 -19.31 7.31 -23.68
N ILE A 3 -18.19 6.60 -23.71
CA ILE A 3 -17.46 6.25 -24.95
C ILE A 3 -17.83 4.82 -25.30
N SER A 4 -18.14 4.52 -26.56
CA SER A 4 -18.52 3.17 -26.96
C SER A 4 -17.75 2.64 -28.16
N TYR A 5 -17.52 1.34 -28.12
CA TYR A 5 -16.72 0.61 -29.10
C TYR A 5 -17.42 -0.68 -29.50
N SER A 6 -17.33 -1.04 -30.78
CA SER A 6 -17.81 -2.33 -31.27
C SER A 6 -16.71 -3.39 -31.10
N LEU A 7 -16.93 -4.34 -30.20
CA LEU A 7 -15.97 -5.40 -29.86
C LEU A 7 -16.68 -6.75 -29.76
N LYS A 8 -15.89 -7.81 -29.92
CA LYS A 8 -16.27 -9.14 -29.47
C LYS A 8 -15.93 -9.27 -27.99
N TYR A 9 -16.88 -9.74 -27.18
CA TYR A 9 -16.61 -10.09 -25.79
C TYR A 9 -16.98 -11.54 -25.49
N GLN A 10 -16.16 -12.15 -24.66
CA GLN A 10 -16.34 -13.52 -24.20
C GLN A 10 -16.28 -13.54 -22.67
N LYS A 11 -17.22 -14.26 -22.04
CA LYS A 11 -17.23 -14.55 -20.60
C LYS A 11 -17.01 -16.05 -20.40
N SER A 12 -16.06 -16.40 -19.55
CA SER A 12 -15.74 -17.78 -19.18
C SER A 12 -15.46 -17.89 -17.68
N ASN A 13 -15.32 -19.12 -17.16
CA ASN A 13 -14.76 -19.35 -15.83
C ASN A 13 -13.23 -19.54 -15.91
N LEU A 14 -12.59 -19.74 -14.75
CA LEU A 14 -11.16 -20.06 -14.65
C LEU A 14 -10.73 -21.35 -15.38
N PHE A 15 -11.68 -22.23 -15.74
CA PHE A 15 -11.41 -23.45 -16.51
C PHE A 15 -11.67 -23.24 -18.01
N HIS A 16 -11.77 -21.99 -18.47
CA HIS A 16 -12.02 -21.61 -19.87
C HIS A 16 -13.34 -22.14 -20.44
N LYS A 17 -14.26 -22.61 -19.60
CA LYS A 17 -15.61 -22.95 -20.06
C LYS A 17 -16.33 -21.65 -20.40
N VAL A 18 -16.67 -21.49 -21.67
CA VAL A 18 -17.33 -20.30 -22.20
C VAL A 18 -18.81 -20.33 -21.83
N PHE A 19 -19.30 -19.22 -21.28
CA PHE A 19 -20.71 -19.03 -20.94
C PHE A 19 -21.40 -18.07 -21.90
N ILE A 20 -20.66 -17.06 -22.36
CA ILE A 20 -21.17 -16.02 -23.24
C ILE A 20 -20.08 -15.72 -24.26
N GLU A 21 -20.45 -15.65 -25.53
CA GLU A 21 -19.63 -15.14 -26.60
C GLU A 21 -20.54 -14.31 -27.50
N LYS A 22 -20.28 -13.01 -27.59
CA LYS A 22 -21.15 -12.07 -28.30
C LYS A 22 -20.29 -11.02 -28.99
N GLU A 23 -20.73 -10.63 -30.18
CA GLU A 23 -20.38 -9.34 -30.74
C GLU A 23 -21.34 -8.28 -30.23
N GLY A 24 -20.82 -7.12 -29.89
CA GLY A 24 -21.62 -6.12 -29.24
C GLY A 24 -20.91 -4.80 -29.04
N GLU A 25 -21.54 -3.98 -28.23
CA GLU A 25 -21.06 -2.66 -27.82
C GLU A 25 -20.45 -2.77 -26.41
N VAL A 26 -19.21 -2.31 -26.27
CA VAL A 26 -18.58 -2.05 -24.98
C VAL A 26 -18.67 -0.56 -24.71
N VAL A 27 -19.37 -0.19 -23.65
CA VAL A 27 -19.55 1.20 -23.24
C VAL A 27 -18.69 1.45 -22.00
N LEU A 28 -17.72 2.35 -22.12
CA LEU A 28 -16.89 2.82 -21.01
C LEU A 28 -17.68 3.80 -20.15
N LEU A 29 -17.68 3.54 -18.84
CA LEU A 29 -18.37 4.30 -17.80
C LEU A 29 -17.35 4.80 -16.77
N ASP A 30 -17.71 5.81 -16.00
CA ASP A 30 -16.86 6.41 -14.96
C ASP A 30 -16.29 5.39 -13.94
N LYS A 31 -17.06 4.34 -13.63
CA LYS A 31 -16.72 3.33 -12.61
C LYS A 31 -16.53 1.93 -13.17
N GLY A 32 -16.56 1.76 -14.49
CA GLY A 32 -16.51 0.44 -15.10
C GLY A 32 -16.79 0.42 -16.60
N LEU A 33 -17.29 -0.70 -17.06
CA LEU A 33 -17.75 -0.87 -18.44
C LEU A 33 -19.06 -1.65 -18.46
N ARG A 34 -19.85 -1.42 -19.51
CA ARG A 34 -21.03 -2.21 -19.82
C ARG A 34 -20.79 -3.00 -21.10
N LEU A 35 -20.96 -4.31 -21.04
CA LEU A 35 -20.89 -5.23 -22.17
C LEU A 35 -22.31 -5.51 -22.67
N LYS A 36 -22.67 -5.06 -23.87
CA LYS A 36 -24.01 -5.22 -24.43
C LYS A 36 -23.94 -5.96 -25.76
N GLY A 37 -24.65 -7.08 -25.91
CA GLY A 37 -24.74 -7.79 -27.18
C GLY A 37 -25.61 -7.09 -28.22
N LYS A 38 -25.51 -7.54 -29.48
CA LYS A 38 -26.43 -7.14 -30.57
C LYS A 38 -27.84 -7.72 -30.32
N GLY A 39 -28.71 -6.98 -29.63
CA GLY A 39 -30.12 -7.35 -29.42
C GLY A 39 -30.92 -6.33 -28.62
N ALA A 40 -32.16 -6.04 -29.03
CA ALA A 40 -33.01 -5.02 -28.40
C ALA A 40 -33.34 -5.31 -26.92
N ASN A 41 -33.37 -6.60 -26.54
CA ASN A 41 -33.66 -7.05 -25.17
C ASN A 41 -32.39 -7.33 -24.33
N ASP A 42 -31.19 -7.11 -24.87
CA ASP A 42 -29.96 -7.27 -24.10
C ASP A 42 -29.70 -6.01 -23.26
N HIS A 43 -30.01 -6.10 -21.97
CA HIS A 43 -29.77 -5.02 -21.01
C HIS A 43 -28.27 -4.80 -20.72
N GLY A 44 -27.41 -5.73 -21.15
CA GLY A 44 -25.97 -5.69 -20.95
C GLY A 44 -25.53 -6.03 -19.52
N GLU A 45 -24.27 -6.43 -19.38
CA GLU A 45 -23.63 -6.72 -18.11
C GLU A 45 -22.73 -5.54 -17.70
N ILE A 46 -22.90 -5.02 -16.49
CA ILE A 46 -22.04 -3.95 -15.95
C ILE A 46 -20.94 -4.57 -15.09
N ILE A 47 -19.71 -4.22 -15.40
CA ILE A 47 -18.50 -4.65 -14.68
C ILE A 47 -17.85 -3.42 -14.08
N ASN A 48 -17.83 -3.34 -12.74
CA ASN A 48 -17.12 -2.26 -12.06
C ASN A 48 -15.61 -2.48 -12.10
N PHE A 49 -14.85 -1.41 -12.27
CA PHE A 49 -13.39 -1.47 -12.17
C PHE A 49 -12.89 -1.97 -10.81
N SER A 50 -13.66 -1.74 -9.73
CA SER A 50 -13.36 -2.25 -8.38
C SER A 50 -13.47 -3.77 -8.25
N ASP A 51 -14.11 -4.43 -9.21
CA ASP A 51 -14.31 -5.87 -9.22
C ASP A 51 -13.32 -6.59 -10.15
N ILE A 52 -12.60 -5.87 -11.02
CA ILE A 52 -11.50 -6.40 -11.83
C ILE A 52 -10.29 -6.68 -10.92
N LYS A 53 -9.83 -7.93 -10.88
CA LYS A 53 -8.70 -8.41 -10.09
C LYS A 53 -7.38 -8.34 -10.86
N GLU A 54 -7.28 -9.08 -11.95
CA GLU A 54 -6.13 -9.10 -12.86
C GLU A 54 -6.57 -8.61 -14.23
N LEU A 55 -5.65 -7.99 -14.95
CA LEU A 55 -5.86 -7.38 -16.25
C LEU A 55 -4.59 -7.63 -17.07
N ASN A 56 -4.75 -8.02 -18.33
CA ASN A 56 -3.65 -8.26 -19.24
C ASN A 56 -4.05 -7.81 -20.65
N LEU A 57 -3.17 -7.05 -21.29
CA LEU A 57 -3.33 -6.57 -22.66
C LEU A 57 -2.23 -7.19 -23.51
N LYS A 58 -2.61 -7.95 -24.54
CA LYS A 58 -1.66 -8.58 -25.47
C LYS A 58 -2.29 -8.72 -26.85
N GLU A 59 -1.57 -8.34 -27.91
CA GLU A 59 -1.95 -8.62 -29.32
C GLU A 59 -3.42 -8.28 -29.63
N ASP A 60 -3.84 -7.05 -29.33
CA ASP A 60 -5.22 -6.57 -29.53
C ASP A 60 -6.32 -7.32 -28.76
N ILE A 61 -5.93 -7.92 -27.63
CA ILE A 61 -6.83 -8.62 -26.72
C ILE A 61 -6.65 -8.07 -25.30
N LEU A 62 -7.76 -7.59 -24.72
CA LEU A 62 -7.82 -7.24 -23.31
C LEU A 62 -8.49 -8.38 -22.55
N THR A 63 -7.75 -9.02 -21.66
CA THR A 63 -8.26 -10.06 -20.77
C THR A 63 -8.29 -9.56 -19.34
N PHE A 64 -9.34 -9.90 -18.60
CA PHE A 64 -9.38 -9.62 -17.18
C PHE A 64 -10.17 -10.65 -16.39
N THR A 65 -9.76 -10.85 -15.14
CA THR A 65 -10.47 -11.69 -14.18
C THR A 65 -11.12 -10.82 -13.12
N THR A 66 -12.30 -11.20 -12.63
CA THR A 66 -12.96 -10.52 -11.52
C THR A 66 -12.67 -11.21 -10.18
N PHE A 67 -12.97 -10.54 -9.06
CA PHE A 67 -12.91 -11.19 -7.74
C PHE A 67 -13.94 -12.33 -7.57
N THR A 68 -14.96 -12.40 -8.43
CA THR A 68 -15.90 -13.53 -8.50
C THR A 68 -15.39 -14.69 -9.35
N LYS A 69 -14.16 -14.58 -9.89
CA LYS A 69 -13.49 -15.59 -10.74
C LYS A 69 -14.12 -15.75 -12.13
N ASP A 70 -14.87 -14.75 -12.58
CA ASP A 70 -15.27 -14.66 -13.99
C ASP A 70 -14.09 -14.12 -14.80
N CYS A 71 -13.88 -14.70 -15.98
CA CYS A 71 -12.86 -14.31 -16.95
C CYS A 71 -13.53 -13.64 -18.14
N TYR A 72 -13.03 -12.48 -18.54
CA TYR A 72 -13.52 -11.74 -19.69
C TYR A 72 -12.38 -11.54 -20.70
N THR A 73 -12.73 -11.68 -21.97
CA THR A 73 -11.86 -11.41 -23.10
C THR A 73 -12.57 -10.42 -24.01
N LEU A 74 -11.96 -9.25 -24.25
CA LEU A 74 -12.41 -8.25 -25.21
C LEU A 74 -11.43 -8.22 -26.37
N SER A 75 -11.94 -8.34 -27.59
CA SER A 75 -11.11 -8.49 -28.80
C SER A 75 -11.88 -8.05 -30.05
N ASN A 76 -11.23 -8.13 -31.20
CA ASN A 76 -11.85 -7.99 -32.52
C ASN A 76 -12.51 -6.62 -32.76
N ALA A 77 -11.83 -5.52 -32.37
CA ALA A 77 -12.21 -4.16 -32.75
C ALA A 77 -11.49 -3.65 -34.02
N GLY A 78 -10.69 -4.50 -34.67
CA GLY A 78 -9.86 -4.09 -35.80
C GLY A 78 -8.97 -2.88 -35.43
N THR A 79 -8.93 -1.89 -36.30
CA THR A 79 -8.11 -0.68 -36.12
C THR A 79 -8.52 0.18 -34.92
N ALA A 80 -9.74 0.03 -34.40
CA ALA A 80 -10.24 0.79 -33.25
C ALA A 80 -9.80 0.21 -31.90
N PHE A 81 -9.12 -0.94 -31.88
CA PHE A 81 -8.74 -1.58 -30.61
C PHE A 81 -7.74 -0.75 -29.80
N ASN A 82 -6.78 -0.09 -30.47
CA ASN A 82 -5.81 0.76 -29.80
C ASN A 82 -6.48 1.95 -29.11
N GLU A 83 -7.39 2.64 -29.81
CA GLU A 83 -8.18 3.74 -29.24
C GLU A 83 -9.01 3.27 -28.04
N PHE A 84 -9.67 2.10 -28.16
CA PHE A 84 -10.37 1.47 -27.06
C PHE A 84 -9.47 1.21 -25.85
N ALA A 85 -8.28 0.66 -26.06
CA ALA A 85 -7.35 0.34 -24.98
C ALA A 85 -6.91 1.63 -24.26
N HIS A 86 -6.51 2.67 -24.99
CA HIS A 86 -6.14 3.96 -24.42
C HIS A 86 -7.30 4.57 -23.61
N ASP A 87 -8.51 4.61 -24.15
CA ASP A 87 -9.66 5.15 -23.44
C ASP A 87 -10.05 4.30 -22.21
N PHE A 88 -9.98 2.98 -22.33
CA PHE A 88 -10.23 2.07 -21.22
C PHE A 88 -9.29 2.38 -20.05
N PHE A 89 -7.98 2.47 -20.32
CA PHE A 89 -6.99 2.75 -19.28
C PHE A 89 -7.08 4.18 -18.76
N LYS A 90 -7.42 5.16 -19.60
CA LYS A 90 -7.66 6.53 -19.18
C LYS A 90 -8.79 6.61 -18.14
N VAL A 91 -9.97 6.11 -18.48
CA VAL A 91 -11.14 6.14 -17.59
C VAL A 91 -10.90 5.30 -16.33
N ARG A 92 -10.27 4.13 -16.50
CA ARG A 92 -9.91 3.27 -15.37
C ARG A 92 -8.89 3.92 -14.44
N ASN A 93 -7.89 4.61 -14.96
CA ASN A 93 -6.89 5.29 -14.16
C ASN A 93 -7.49 6.48 -13.40
N GLU A 94 -8.39 7.26 -14.00
CA GLU A 94 -9.16 8.29 -13.29
C GLU A 94 -9.89 7.72 -12.07
N PHE A 95 -10.53 6.55 -12.23
CA PHE A 95 -11.16 5.83 -11.12
C PHE A 95 -10.15 5.33 -10.07
N ILE A 96 -9.05 4.70 -10.50
CA ILE A 96 -8.00 4.14 -9.63
C ILE A 96 -7.37 5.20 -8.75
N LEU A 97 -7.07 6.39 -9.32
CA LEU A 97 -6.41 7.48 -8.60
C LEU A 97 -7.18 7.87 -7.33
N GLY A 98 -8.50 7.94 -7.40
CA GLY A 98 -9.36 8.21 -6.24
C GLY A 98 -9.53 6.99 -5.34
N ALA A 99 -9.83 5.82 -5.92
CA ALA A 99 -10.19 4.62 -5.16
C ALA A 99 -9.02 3.95 -4.42
N LEU A 100 -7.77 4.26 -4.79
CA LEU A 100 -6.56 3.79 -4.12
C LEU A 100 -5.82 4.89 -3.34
N PHE A 101 -6.42 6.07 -3.17
CA PHE A 101 -5.82 7.19 -2.43
C PHE A 101 -4.43 7.58 -2.96
N LEU A 102 -4.23 7.53 -4.28
CA LEU A 102 -2.92 7.79 -4.89
C LEU A 102 -2.57 9.29 -4.90
N LYS A 103 -3.57 10.17 -4.85
CA LYS A 103 -3.38 11.63 -4.79
C LYS A 103 -3.01 12.04 -3.36
N GLN A 104 -1.72 12.25 -3.08
CA GLN A 104 -1.24 12.61 -1.75
C GLN A 104 -0.84 14.09 -1.69
N GLY A 105 -1.73 14.91 -1.17
CA GLY A 105 -1.56 16.37 -1.13
C GLY A 105 -1.96 17.04 -2.45
N ASP A 106 -1.40 18.22 -2.68
CA ASP A 106 -1.75 19.08 -3.82
C ASP A 106 -0.94 18.69 -5.05
N LEU A 107 -1.56 18.78 -6.24
CA LEU A 107 -0.87 18.56 -7.51
C LEU A 107 0.07 19.75 -7.77
N VAL A 108 1.36 19.46 -7.93
CA VAL A 108 2.42 20.44 -8.20
C VAL A 108 2.62 20.60 -9.70
N ALA A 109 2.78 19.49 -10.42
CA ALA A 109 3.05 19.49 -11.86
C ALA A 109 2.78 18.12 -12.49
N ASN A 110 2.76 18.05 -13.82
CA ASN A 110 2.70 16.80 -14.55
C ASN A 110 3.55 16.89 -15.83
N PHE A 111 4.10 15.75 -16.24
CA PHE A 111 5.05 15.65 -17.35
C PHE A 111 4.82 14.33 -18.10
N ASP A 112 5.02 14.34 -19.40
CA ASP A 112 5.04 13.11 -20.20
C ASP A 112 6.40 12.42 -20.04
N CYS A 113 6.40 11.09 -19.92
CA CYS A 113 7.63 10.34 -19.74
C CYS A 113 7.50 8.87 -20.15
N ALA A 114 8.66 8.24 -20.35
CA ALA A 114 8.80 6.79 -20.27
C ALA A 114 9.17 6.39 -18.84
N PHE A 115 8.70 5.23 -18.40
CA PHE A 115 9.09 4.68 -17.10
C PHE A 115 9.41 3.19 -17.18
N GLU A 116 10.27 2.75 -16.27
CA GLU A 116 10.55 1.35 -15.98
C GLU A 116 10.48 1.11 -14.48
N ARG A 117 9.86 0.00 -14.08
CA ARG A 117 9.75 -0.41 -12.67
C ARG A 117 10.27 -1.82 -12.51
N THR A 118 11.27 -1.98 -11.66
CA THR A 118 11.91 -3.27 -11.38
C THR A 118 11.78 -3.63 -9.90
N ASN A 119 11.76 -4.93 -9.62
CA ASN A 119 11.76 -5.43 -8.25
C ASN A 119 13.20 -5.44 -7.68
N PRO A 120 13.39 -5.74 -6.38
CA PRO A 120 14.73 -5.78 -5.77
C PRO A 120 15.70 -6.80 -6.41
N ALA A 121 15.19 -7.80 -7.12
CA ALA A 121 15.99 -8.78 -7.85
C ALA A 121 16.32 -8.32 -9.30
N GLY A 122 16.00 -7.08 -9.67
CA GLY A 122 16.21 -6.54 -11.01
C GLY A 122 15.19 -6.99 -12.07
N LYS A 123 14.19 -7.79 -11.70
CA LYS A 123 13.16 -8.26 -12.64
C LYS A 123 12.18 -7.13 -12.94
N MET A 124 11.94 -6.89 -14.23
CA MET A 124 10.93 -5.94 -14.71
C MET A 124 9.54 -6.31 -14.18
N ILE A 125 8.88 -5.34 -13.54
CA ILE A 125 7.49 -5.41 -13.09
C ILE A 125 6.58 -4.81 -14.16
N THR A 126 6.93 -3.62 -14.64
CA THR A 126 6.15 -2.88 -15.65
C THR A 126 7.03 -1.80 -16.29
N LYS A 127 6.75 -1.47 -17.55
CA LYS A 127 7.34 -0.33 -18.26
C LYS A 127 6.35 0.21 -19.29
N GLY A 128 6.56 1.43 -19.74
CA GLY A 128 5.73 2.03 -20.79
C GLY A 128 5.89 3.54 -20.87
N GLN A 129 5.03 4.16 -21.67
CA GLN A 129 4.83 5.61 -21.68
C GLN A 129 3.69 5.97 -20.72
N GLY A 130 3.69 7.22 -20.26
CA GLY A 130 2.58 7.79 -19.51
C GLY A 130 2.91 9.15 -18.91
N VAL A 131 2.00 9.62 -18.07
CA VAL A 131 2.14 10.90 -17.39
C VAL A 131 2.62 10.67 -15.97
N VAL A 132 3.71 11.33 -15.59
CA VAL A 132 4.12 11.44 -14.20
C VAL A 132 3.50 12.69 -13.58
N LYS A 133 2.82 12.52 -12.45
CA LYS A 133 2.14 13.59 -11.70
C LYS A 133 2.82 13.77 -10.37
N ILE A 134 3.40 14.94 -10.14
CA ILE A 134 4.08 15.28 -8.89
C ILE A 134 3.04 15.88 -7.94
N PHE A 135 2.89 15.28 -6.77
CA PHE A 135 2.10 15.81 -5.67
C PHE A 135 3.02 16.22 -4.51
N SER A 136 2.51 17.01 -3.56
CA SER A 136 3.30 17.50 -2.43
C SER A 136 3.76 16.42 -1.45
N GLU A 137 3.20 15.20 -1.48
CA GLU A 137 3.64 14.08 -0.62
C GLU A 137 4.07 12.82 -1.41
N GLY A 138 4.12 12.88 -2.74
CA GLY A 138 4.56 11.75 -3.56
C GLY A 138 4.41 11.97 -5.06
N ILE A 139 4.86 11.00 -5.85
CA ILE A 139 4.78 10.99 -7.31
C ILE A 139 3.81 9.89 -7.74
N VAL A 140 2.88 10.21 -8.63
CA VAL A 140 1.97 9.24 -9.23
C VAL A 140 2.32 9.03 -10.68
N VAL A 141 2.53 7.78 -11.07
CA VAL A 141 2.71 7.41 -12.48
C VAL A 141 1.37 6.95 -13.02
N VAL A 142 0.96 7.54 -14.14
CA VAL A 142 -0.27 7.22 -14.87
C VAL A 142 0.13 6.65 -16.24
N PRO A 143 0.37 5.32 -16.34
CA PRO A 143 0.70 4.68 -17.60
C PRO A 143 -0.46 4.76 -18.61
N GLU A 144 -0.14 4.77 -19.89
CA GLU A 144 -1.15 4.73 -20.96
C GLU A 144 -1.93 3.41 -21.01
N LEU A 145 -1.24 2.28 -20.75
CA LEU A 145 -1.77 0.93 -20.94
C LEU A 145 -1.63 0.04 -19.69
N ASN A 146 -1.51 0.65 -18.50
CA ASN A 146 -1.41 -0.06 -17.22
C ASN A 146 -2.12 0.72 -16.09
N ASP A 147 -2.36 0.03 -14.97
CA ASP A 147 -2.91 0.64 -13.75
C ASP A 147 -1.90 1.63 -13.15
N SER A 148 -2.39 2.81 -12.74
CA SER A 148 -1.60 3.85 -12.06
C SER A 148 -1.03 3.36 -10.72
N PHE A 149 0.12 3.90 -10.33
CA PHE A 149 0.74 3.60 -9.03
C PHE A 149 1.40 4.82 -8.40
N LEU A 150 1.56 4.77 -7.07
CA LEU A 150 2.13 5.84 -6.26
C LEU A 150 3.56 5.48 -5.80
N ILE A 151 4.43 6.48 -5.83
CA ILE A 151 5.77 6.55 -5.25
C ILE A 151 5.68 7.57 -4.09
N PRO A 152 5.37 7.12 -2.87
CA PRO A 152 5.22 8.01 -1.74
C PRO A 152 6.58 8.50 -1.24
N PHE A 153 6.74 9.80 -0.98
CA PHE A 153 8.02 10.34 -0.47
C PHE A 153 8.40 9.75 0.90
N SER A 154 7.41 9.34 1.69
CA SER A 154 7.61 8.66 2.98
C SER A 154 8.28 7.30 2.88
N PHE A 155 8.39 6.72 1.69
CA PHE A 155 9.08 5.45 1.49
C PHE A 155 10.18 5.55 0.42
N LEU A 156 10.55 6.77 0.04
CA LEU A 156 11.68 7.01 -0.84
C LEU A 156 12.97 6.83 -0.02
N SER A 157 13.85 5.94 -0.47
CA SER A 157 15.15 5.65 0.17
C SER A 157 16.29 6.33 -0.57
N PHE A 158 16.18 6.42 -1.89
CA PHE A 158 17.18 7.02 -2.77
C PHE A 158 16.47 7.66 -3.97
N HIS A 159 17.02 8.77 -4.45
CA HIS A 159 16.65 9.37 -5.72
C HIS A 159 17.86 10.07 -6.32
N ASP A 160 17.91 10.10 -7.65
CA ASP A 160 19.05 10.65 -8.38
C ASP A 160 18.63 11.14 -9.76
N PHE A 161 19.28 12.19 -10.20
CA PHE A 161 19.08 12.86 -11.48
C PHE A 161 20.34 12.69 -12.30
N ASP A 162 20.21 12.07 -13.47
CA ASP A 162 21.29 11.96 -14.44
C ASP A 162 21.04 13.02 -15.52
N GLU A 163 21.84 14.09 -15.49
CA GLU A 163 21.74 15.21 -16.43
C GLU A 163 22.23 14.82 -17.83
N ASP A 164 23.16 13.87 -17.93
CA ASP A 164 23.73 13.41 -19.20
C ASP A 164 22.73 12.51 -19.95
N GLU A 165 22.02 11.65 -19.21
CA GLU A 165 21.01 10.74 -19.79
C GLU A 165 19.58 11.31 -19.74
N TYR A 166 19.38 12.49 -19.15
CA TYR A 166 18.06 13.09 -18.87
C TYR A 166 17.11 12.12 -18.16
N THR A 167 17.62 11.38 -17.18
CA THR A 167 16.85 10.40 -16.42
C THR A 167 16.69 10.77 -14.95
N PHE A 168 15.61 10.26 -14.36
CA PHE A 168 15.38 10.32 -12.92
C PHE A 168 15.17 8.92 -12.38
N LYS A 169 15.99 8.53 -11.42
CA LYS A 169 15.91 7.23 -10.75
C LYS A 169 15.44 7.43 -9.32
N CYS A 170 14.53 6.57 -8.87
CA CYS A 170 14.18 6.48 -7.47
C CYS A 170 14.06 5.03 -6.97
N VAL A 171 14.38 4.84 -5.69
CA VAL A 171 14.31 3.54 -5.01
C VAL A 171 13.45 3.70 -3.77
N LEU A 172 12.55 2.75 -3.58
CA LEU A 172 11.70 2.68 -2.38
C LEU A 172 12.40 1.88 -1.27
N ASP A 173 11.95 2.05 -0.02
CA ASP A 173 12.39 1.25 1.13
C ASP A 173 12.15 -0.26 0.93
N SER A 174 11.25 -0.65 0.01
CA SER A 174 11.03 -2.05 -0.40
C SER A 174 12.06 -2.58 -1.41
N GLY A 175 13.00 -1.75 -1.86
CA GLY A 175 13.98 -2.05 -2.90
C GLY A 175 13.44 -1.99 -4.34
N ILE A 176 12.15 -1.63 -4.53
CA ILE A 176 11.61 -1.38 -5.86
C ILE A 176 12.30 -0.16 -6.45
N THR A 177 12.81 -0.30 -7.67
CA THR A 177 13.43 0.80 -8.42
C THR A 177 12.47 1.27 -9.50
N ILE A 178 12.36 2.58 -9.68
CA ILE A 178 11.63 3.22 -10.76
C ILE A 178 12.60 4.16 -11.47
N MET A 179 12.64 4.08 -12.80
CA MET A 179 13.43 4.96 -13.65
C MET A 179 12.51 5.68 -14.62
N PHE A 180 12.68 6.98 -14.74
CA PHE A 180 11.98 7.86 -15.66
C PHE A 180 12.96 8.34 -16.73
N SER A 181 12.52 8.38 -17.97
CA SER A 181 13.30 8.83 -19.12
C SER A 181 12.38 9.52 -20.14
N ARG A 182 12.95 10.04 -21.23
CA ARG A 182 12.22 10.82 -22.25
C ARG A 182 11.52 12.05 -21.68
N LEU A 183 12.14 12.69 -20.69
CA LEU A 183 11.71 13.98 -20.17
C LEU A 183 12.17 15.12 -21.09
N GLU A 184 13.25 14.90 -21.87
CA GLU A 184 13.78 15.81 -22.90
C GLU A 184 13.74 17.29 -22.46
N ASN A 185 12.99 18.13 -23.17
CA ASN A 185 12.89 19.57 -22.92
C ASN A 185 12.21 19.93 -21.59
N GLU A 186 11.52 18.98 -20.96
CA GLU A 186 10.89 19.16 -19.65
C GLU A 186 11.77 18.70 -18.50
N TYR A 187 12.96 18.13 -18.74
CA TYR A 187 13.81 17.54 -17.71
C TYR A 187 14.17 18.52 -16.59
N GLU A 188 14.66 19.73 -16.93
CA GLU A 188 15.05 20.73 -15.94
C GLU A 188 13.84 21.16 -15.09
N SER A 189 12.70 21.39 -15.75
CA SER A 189 11.46 21.72 -15.05
C SER A 189 10.99 20.55 -14.16
N PHE A 190 11.09 19.32 -14.63
CA PHE A 190 10.75 18.13 -13.87
C PHE A 190 11.63 18.02 -12.62
N GLN A 191 12.95 18.16 -12.76
CA GLN A 191 13.90 18.16 -11.66
C GLN A 191 13.60 19.25 -10.63
N GLU A 192 13.36 20.49 -11.08
CA GLU A 192 12.98 21.61 -10.20
C GLU A 192 11.71 21.29 -9.41
N LYS A 193 10.66 20.76 -10.07
CA LYS A 193 9.39 20.45 -9.40
C LYS A 193 9.49 19.26 -8.44
N VAL A 194 10.29 18.24 -8.76
CA VAL A 194 10.55 17.13 -7.82
C VAL A 194 11.32 17.62 -6.60
N HIS A 195 12.39 18.40 -6.79
CA HIS A 195 13.17 18.98 -5.69
C HIS A 195 12.30 19.89 -4.81
N ALA A 196 11.50 20.76 -5.41
CA ALA A 196 10.59 21.63 -4.67
C ALA A 196 9.55 20.83 -3.86
N ALA A 197 8.94 19.80 -4.46
CA ALA A 197 7.96 18.96 -3.78
C ALA A 197 8.59 18.18 -2.61
N LEU A 198 9.79 17.61 -2.80
CA LEU A 198 10.54 16.95 -1.73
C LEU A 198 10.94 17.93 -0.62
N GLY A 199 11.42 19.12 -0.97
CA GLY A 199 11.75 20.18 -0.01
C GLY A 199 10.56 20.56 0.86
N LEU A 200 9.41 20.86 0.24
CA LEU A 200 8.18 21.18 0.95
C LEU A 200 7.71 20.03 1.87
N TYR A 201 7.85 18.79 1.40
CA TYR A 201 7.54 17.59 2.18
C TYR A 201 8.42 17.47 3.44
N TYR A 202 9.74 17.60 3.28
CA TYR A 202 10.68 17.54 4.40
C TYR A 202 10.48 18.70 5.39
N ASP A 203 10.29 19.92 4.87
CA ASP A 203 10.02 21.09 5.70
C ASP A 203 8.73 20.93 6.52
N LYS A 204 7.68 20.34 5.93
CA LYS A 204 6.45 20.03 6.65
C LYS A 204 6.71 19.09 7.81
N ILE A 205 7.38 17.96 7.57
CA ILE A 205 7.69 16.97 8.61
C ILE A 205 8.55 17.60 9.70
N LEU A 206 9.58 18.36 9.31
CA LEU A 206 10.47 18.99 10.27
C LEU A 206 9.73 19.99 11.16
N ARG A 207 8.90 20.86 10.59
CA ARG A 207 8.06 21.79 11.37
C ARG A 207 7.13 21.06 12.34
N GLU A 208 6.49 20.00 11.87
CA GLU A 208 5.63 19.15 12.69
C GLU A 208 6.40 18.53 13.88
N MET A 209 7.58 17.97 13.63
CA MET A 209 8.42 17.37 14.67
C MET A 209 8.98 18.40 15.65
N ILE A 210 9.38 19.59 15.18
CA ILE A 210 9.84 20.70 16.03
C ILE A 210 8.73 21.13 17.01
N ASN A 211 7.49 21.22 16.53
CA ASN A 211 6.36 21.60 17.38
C ASN A 211 6.09 20.59 18.50
N LEU A 212 6.39 19.31 18.28
CA LEU A 212 6.16 18.25 19.27
C LEU A 212 7.34 18.02 20.21
N PHE A 213 8.57 18.23 19.75
CA PHE A 213 9.81 17.95 20.48
C PHE A 213 10.67 19.20 20.67
N MET A 214 10.04 20.33 20.98
CA MET A 214 10.71 21.64 21.07
C MET A 214 11.81 21.73 22.12
N ASP A 215 11.81 20.82 23.10
CA ASP A 215 12.82 20.74 24.16
C ASP A 215 14.14 20.09 23.70
N PHE A 216 14.19 19.58 22.46
CA PHE A 216 15.36 18.93 21.88
C PHE A 216 16.07 19.83 20.87
N GLY A 217 17.39 19.66 20.74
CA GLY A 217 18.18 20.40 19.76
C GLY A 217 17.78 20.07 18.31
N SER A 218 17.87 21.06 17.41
CA SER A 218 17.42 20.92 16.02
C SER A 218 18.09 19.76 15.27
N GLU A 219 19.36 19.46 15.56
CA GLU A 219 20.07 18.33 14.95
C GLU A 219 19.41 16.97 15.27
N VAL A 220 18.97 16.78 16.52
CA VAL A 220 18.26 15.57 16.98
C VAL A 220 16.92 15.44 16.23
N ILE A 221 16.18 16.55 16.11
CA ILE A 221 14.88 16.58 15.44
C ILE A 221 15.01 16.30 13.94
N VAL A 222 16.03 16.86 13.27
CA VAL A 222 16.32 16.60 11.85
C VAL A 222 16.63 15.12 11.63
N LYS A 223 17.47 14.52 12.49
CA LYS A 223 17.78 13.08 12.41
C LYS A 223 16.53 12.22 12.60
N LEU A 224 15.66 12.56 13.56
CA LEU A 224 14.39 11.87 13.80
C LEU A 224 13.46 11.97 12.59
N ALA A 225 13.25 13.19 12.08
CA ALA A 225 12.40 13.47 10.92
C ALA A 225 12.83 12.66 9.68
N LYS A 226 14.15 12.50 9.47
CA LYS A 226 14.69 11.72 8.36
C LYS A 226 14.36 10.23 8.43
N ILE A 227 14.39 9.62 9.63
CA ILE A 227 14.18 8.17 9.79
C ILE A 227 12.70 7.80 10.02
N MET A 228 11.96 8.64 10.75
CA MET A 228 10.52 8.42 11.02
C MET A 228 9.66 8.86 9.84
N LYS A 229 10.14 9.81 9.04
CA LYS A 229 9.42 10.36 7.89
C LYS A 229 8.01 10.78 8.33
N ASN A 230 6.97 10.49 7.55
CA ASN A 230 5.56 10.81 7.85
C ASN A 230 4.92 9.86 8.92
N GLY A 231 5.66 9.55 9.99
CA GLY A 231 5.23 8.72 11.11
C GLY A 231 5.44 7.22 10.98
N SER A 232 6.28 6.77 10.05
CA SER A 232 6.72 5.37 10.00
C SER A 232 7.34 4.96 11.35
N ALA A 233 6.99 3.78 11.83
CA ALA A 233 7.56 3.25 13.05
C ALA A 233 9.03 2.87 12.85
N VAL A 234 9.88 3.32 13.77
CA VAL A 234 11.33 3.11 13.79
C VAL A 234 11.70 2.38 15.08
N SER A 235 12.69 1.49 15.04
CA SER A 235 13.13 0.76 16.22
C SER A 235 13.61 1.71 17.31
N LEU A 236 13.33 1.35 18.56
CA LEU A 236 13.70 2.13 19.73
C LEU A 236 15.22 2.27 19.84
N LYS A 237 15.98 1.26 19.42
CA LYS A 237 17.44 1.34 19.32
C LYS A 237 17.91 2.41 18.35
N ALA A 238 17.27 2.54 17.19
CA ALA A 238 17.62 3.56 16.21
C ALA A 238 17.33 4.98 16.75
N ILE A 239 16.24 5.15 17.49
CA ILE A 239 15.90 6.42 18.16
C ILE A 239 16.92 6.73 19.28
N LYS A 240 17.23 5.75 20.14
CA LYS A 240 18.24 5.89 21.21
C LYS A 240 19.64 6.23 20.68
N LYS A 241 19.98 5.76 19.48
CA LYS A 241 21.23 6.11 18.78
C LYS A 241 21.28 7.58 18.36
N ILE A 242 20.13 8.20 18.11
CA ILE A 242 20.04 9.65 17.88
C ILE A 242 20.20 10.38 19.22
N ASP A 243 19.31 10.08 20.17
CA ASP A 243 19.30 10.66 21.51
C ASP A 243 18.46 9.79 22.46
N LYS A 244 19.01 9.48 23.65
CA LYS A 244 18.36 8.61 24.62
C LYS A 244 17.15 9.30 25.30
N ALA A 245 17.29 10.57 25.65
CA ALA A 245 16.21 11.31 26.31
C ALA A 245 15.00 11.49 25.37
N LEU A 246 15.24 11.63 24.06
CA LEU A 246 14.20 11.63 23.04
C LEU A 246 13.44 10.31 23.03
N ALA A 247 14.15 9.18 23.02
CA ALA A 247 13.54 7.85 23.05
C ALA A 247 12.66 7.67 24.30
N ASP A 248 13.16 8.07 25.46
CA ASP A 248 12.42 8.02 26.73
C ASP A 248 11.17 8.90 26.67
N LYS A 249 11.28 10.12 26.10
CA LYS A 249 10.15 11.03 25.93
C LYS A 249 9.09 10.47 24.99
N MET A 250 9.50 9.85 23.88
CA MET A 250 8.58 9.22 22.93
C MET A 250 7.81 8.06 23.58
N MET A 251 8.49 7.22 24.38
CA MET A 251 7.85 6.15 25.14
C MET A 251 6.84 6.70 26.16
N GLU A 252 7.22 7.75 26.89
CA GLU A 252 6.31 8.45 27.83
C GLU A 252 5.04 8.94 27.11
N LEU A 253 5.18 9.53 25.93
CA LEU A 253 4.04 10.04 25.15
C LEU A 253 3.08 8.93 24.70
N VAL A 254 3.60 7.81 24.19
CA VAL A 254 2.75 6.72 23.64
C VAL A 254 2.19 5.79 24.73
N LEU A 255 2.80 5.75 25.93
CA LEU A 255 2.37 4.97 27.09
C LEU A 255 1.77 5.83 28.22
N ARG A 256 1.37 7.06 27.91
CA ARG A 256 0.82 8.01 28.89
C ARG A 256 -0.44 7.49 29.60
N ASP A 257 -1.21 6.63 28.93
CA ASP A 257 -2.39 5.97 29.51
C ASP A 257 -1.96 4.73 30.30
N GLU A 258 -2.16 4.76 31.63
CA GLU A 258 -1.77 3.66 32.52
C GLU A 258 -2.55 2.35 32.25
N VAL A 259 -3.79 2.42 31.75
CA VAL A 259 -4.56 1.23 31.37
C VAL A 259 -3.93 0.56 30.14
N VAL A 260 -3.53 1.36 29.16
CA VAL A 260 -2.82 0.88 27.96
C VAL A 260 -1.46 0.29 28.35
N LYS A 261 -0.72 1.00 29.20
CA LYS A 261 0.56 0.53 29.73
C LYS A 261 0.44 -0.78 30.49
N GLN A 262 -0.61 -0.96 31.29
CA GLN A 262 -0.89 -2.22 31.98
C GLN A 262 -1.17 -3.37 30.99
N SER A 263 -1.97 -3.14 29.94
CA SER A 263 -2.21 -4.14 28.90
C SER A 263 -0.94 -4.57 28.17
N LEU A 264 -0.02 -3.63 27.96
CA LEU A 264 1.21 -3.85 27.19
C LEU A 264 2.42 -4.24 28.06
N GLU A 265 2.27 -4.33 29.39
CA GLU A 265 3.37 -4.55 30.34
C GLU A 265 4.25 -5.76 29.98
N SER A 266 3.62 -6.85 29.53
CA SER A 266 4.35 -8.05 29.10
C SER A 266 5.26 -7.82 27.89
N PHE A 267 4.94 -6.87 27.02
CA PHE A 267 5.72 -6.50 25.84
C PHE A 267 6.76 -5.42 26.11
N LEU A 268 6.62 -4.65 27.18
CA LEU A 268 7.63 -3.63 27.56
C LEU A 268 9.00 -4.25 27.93
N LYS A 269 9.05 -5.58 28.09
CA LYS A 269 10.29 -6.35 28.30
C LYS A 269 11.00 -6.72 26.99
N THR A 270 10.35 -6.51 25.85
CA THR A 270 10.95 -6.69 24.52
C THR A 270 12.12 -5.73 24.36
N ASP A 271 13.19 -6.19 23.73
CA ASP A 271 14.39 -5.38 23.55
C ASP A 271 14.17 -4.19 22.57
N ASP A 272 15.16 -3.31 22.52
CA ASP A 272 15.11 -2.08 21.74
C ASP A 272 15.18 -2.31 20.21
N ASP A 273 15.71 -3.45 19.74
CA ASP A 273 15.70 -3.84 18.32
C ASP A 273 14.30 -4.28 17.88
N HIS A 274 13.51 -4.78 18.82
CA HIS A 274 12.18 -5.34 18.58
C HIS A 274 11.01 -4.45 19.01
N THR A 275 11.29 -3.30 19.63
CA THR A 275 10.30 -2.27 19.96
C THR A 275 10.35 -1.16 18.93
N TYR A 276 9.21 -0.76 18.36
CA TYR A 276 9.13 0.26 17.31
C TYR A 276 8.10 1.34 17.64
N ILE A 277 8.47 2.59 17.39
CA ILE A 277 7.61 3.75 17.66
C ILE A 277 7.48 4.58 16.40
N GLY A 278 6.25 4.95 16.05
CA GLY A 278 5.95 5.92 14.99
C GLY A 278 5.05 7.01 15.53
N ILE A 279 5.32 8.27 15.19
CA ILE A 279 4.50 9.43 15.57
C ILE A 279 4.30 10.31 14.34
N ARG A 280 3.05 10.71 14.09
CA ARG A 280 2.64 11.62 13.02
C ARG A 280 1.81 12.75 13.61
N VAL A 281 2.28 13.98 13.49
CA VAL A 281 1.49 15.16 13.90
C VAL A 281 0.29 15.34 12.96
N VAL A 282 -0.85 15.77 13.49
CA VAL A 282 -2.07 15.97 12.72
C VAL A 282 -2.36 17.45 12.58
N ASN A 283 -2.42 17.92 11.33
CA ASN A 283 -2.79 19.29 10.96
C ASN A 283 -1.92 20.39 11.59
N GLY A 284 -0.65 20.09 11.91
CA GLY A 284 0.27 21.04 12.55
C GLY A 284 -0.21 21.60 13.89
N LYS A 285 -1.26 21.03 14.47
CA LYS A 285 -1.78 21.44 15.77
C LYS A 285 -0.83 20.98 16.85
N LYS A 286 -0.48 21.90 17.75
CA LYS A 286 0.35 21.60 18.91
C LYS A 286 -0.30 20.48 19.72
N ASP A 287 0.49 19.47 20.08
CA ASP A 287 0.05 18.35 20.92
C ASP A 287 -1.14 17.56 20.33
N VAL A 288 -1.23 17.47 19.00
CA VAL A 288 -2.18 16.58 18.30
C VAL A 288 -1.42 15.65 17.37
N PHE A 289 -1.40 14.37 17.69
CA PHE A 289 -0.65 13.39 16.92
C PHE A 289 -1.33 12.03 16.89
N ARG A 290 -1.03 11.26 15.85
CA ARG A 290 -1.23 9.81 15.80
C ARG A 290 0.06 9.13 16.15
N PHE A 291 -0.04 7.96 16.74
CA PHE A 291 1.12 7.14 17.00
C PHE A 291 0.85 5.68 16.70
N SER A 292 1.93 4.94 16.54
CA SER A 292 1.96 3.49 16.54
C SER A 292 3.07 3.01 17.47
N LEU A 293 2.76 2.04 18.32
CA LEU A 293 3.72 1.30 19.12
C LEU A 293 3.64 -0.16 18.69
N MET A 294 4.78 -0.73 18.31
CA MET A 294 4.85 -2.11 17.84
C MET A 294 5.90 -2.89 18.61
N PHE A 295 5.59 -4.16 18.84
CA PHE A 295 6.49 -5.14 19.44
C PHE A 295 6.59 -6.33 18.51
N ALA A 296 7.79 -6.57 17.97
CA ALA A 296 8.10 -7.78 17.24
C ALA A 296 8.46 -8.88 18.23
N LEU A 297 7.76 -10.01 18.16
CA LEU A 297 7.95 -11.18 19.00
C LEU A 297 8.29 -12.36 18.08
N PRO A 298 9.51 -12.43 17.54
CA PRO A 298 9.93 -13.45 16.58
C PRO A 298 9.72 -14.88 17.10
N GLU A 299 9.97 -15.12 18.38
CA GLU A 299 9.76 -16.40 19.07
C GLU A 299 8.28 -16.79 19.16
N LYS A 300 7.38 -15.81 19.08
CA LYS A 300 5.92 -16.01 18.98
C LYS A 300 5.40 -15.86 17.55
N ASN A 301 6.28 -15.57 16.59
CA ASN A 301 5.97 -15.36 15.19
C ASN A 301 4.91 -14.26 14.93
N VAL A 302 4.93 -13.19 15.72
CA VAL A 302 3.97 -12.08 15.61
C VAL A 302 4.62 -10.72 15.72
N VAL A 303 3.94 -9.72 15.17
CA VAL A 303 4.11 -8.31 15.52
C VAL A 303 2.80 -7.83 16.13
N ALA A 304 2.85 -7.36 17.37
CA ALA A 304 1.77 -6.63 18.01
C ALA A 304 1.87 -5.15 17.61
N CYS A 305 0.75 -4.54 17.21
CA CYS A 305 0.69 -3.16 16.75
C CYS A 305 -0.49 -2.44 17.39
N THR A 306 -0.19 -1.48 18.26
CA THR A 306 -1.15 -0.58 18.88
C THR A 306 -1.05 0.77 18.18
N THR A 307 -2.18 1.38 17.82
CA THR A 307 -2.20 2.76 17.33
C THR A 307 -3.03 3.65 18.21
N GLY A 308 -2.63 4.91 18.34
CA GLY A 308 -3.41 5.89 19.08
C GLY A 308 -3.58 7.23 18.39
N TYR A 309 -4.55 8.00 18.89
CA TYR A 309 -4.72 9.42 18.56
C TYR A 309 -4.77 10.24 19.84
N PHE A 310 -3.92 11.25 19.89
CA PHE A 310 -3.78 12.20 20.99
C PHE A 310 -4.22 13.59 20.51
N ASP A 311 -5.02 14.28 21.32
CA ASP A 311 -5.51 15.65 21.08
C ASP A 311 -5.82 16.30 22.43
N GLY A 312 -4.76 16.67 23.16
CA GLY A 312 -4.78 17.08 24.57
C GLY A 312 -4.92 15.92 25.57
N GLU A 313 -5.71 14.92 25.20
CA GLU A 313 -5.84 13.62 25.88
C GLU A 313 -5.80 12.49 24.84
N ILE A 314 -5.54 11.27 25.29
CA ILE A 314 -5.64 10.09 24.43
C ILE A 314 -7.12 9.83 24.15
N LYS A 315 -7.55 10.03 22.90
CA LYS A 315 -8.98 9.89 22.52
C LYS A 315 -9.30 8.52 21.92
N ARG A 316 -8.31 7.82 21.37
CA ARG A 316 -8.51 6.53 20.70
C ARG A 316 -7.28 5.65 20.86
N ILE A 317 -7.30 4.70 21.80
CA ILE A 317 -6.44 3.50 21.79
C ILE A 317 -7.38 2.36 22.11
N ASN A 318 -8.05 1.81 21.10
CA ASN A 318 -9.09 0.82 21.37
C ASN A 318 -8.50 -0.58 21.44
N GLU A 319 -7.58 -0.87 20.52
CA GLU A 319 -7.20 -2.24 20.20
C GLU A 319 -5.72 -2.34 19.81
N THR A 320 -5.15 -3.51 20.07
CA THR A 320 -3.85 -3.93 19.57
C THR A 320 -4.08 -5.03 18.56
N LEU A 321 -3.61 -4.83 17.35
CA LEU A 321 -3.69 -5.79 16.27
C LEU A 321 -2.47 -6.69 16.27
N PHE A 322 -2.67 -7.97 16.00
CA PHE A 322 -1.60 -8.95 15.92
C PHE A 322 -1.47 -9.46 14.49
N PHE A 323 -0.26 -9.39 13.95
CA PHE A 323 0.06 -9.82 12.60
C PHE A 323 1.15 -10.90 12.63
N LYS A 324 0.88 -12.04 12.01
CA LYS A 324 1.83 -13.13 11.83
C LYS A 324 2.99 -12.70 10.93
N ILE A 325 4.22 -13.04 11.31
CA ILE A 325 5.37 -12.88 10.42
C ILE A 325 5.31 -13.99 9.37
N ILE A 326 5.19 -13.62 8.09
CA ILE A 326 5.07 -14.58 6.99
C ILE A 326 6.48 -14.96 6.54
N MET A 327 6.80 -16.25 6.61
CA MET A 327 8.06 -16.82 6.16
C MET A 327 7.80 -17.80 5.02
N GLU A 328 8.48 -17.62 3.89
CA GLU A 328 8.57 -18.64 2.84
C GLU A 328 9.81 -19.54 3.07
N ARG A 329 10.90 -18.93 3.58
CA ARG A 329 12.17 -19.55 3.97
C ARG A 329 12.83 -18.70 5.06
N GLY A 330 13.72 -19.30 5.85
CA GLY A 330 14.41 -18.64 6.96
C GLY A 330 13.60 -18.66 8.26
N ASN A 331 14.04 -17.89 9.24
CA ASN A 331 13.37 -17.73 10.53
C ASN A 331 12.58 -16.40 10.60
N ALA A 332 11.81 -16.21 11.67
CA ALA A 332 10.95 -15.03 11.82
C ALA A 332 11.77 -13.74 11.98
N GLU A 333 12.92 -13.83 12.67
CA GLU A 333 13.87 -12.74 12.92
C GLU A 333 14.25 -12.02 11.62
N GLU A 334 14.68 -12.79 10.61
CA GLU A 334 15.12 -12.28 9.30
C GLU A 334 14.01 -11.56 8.53
N LYS A 335 12.74 -11.72 8.93
CA LYS A 335 11.56 -11.17 8.24
C LYS A 335 10.90 -10.02 8.98
N ILE A 336 11.40 -9.64 10.17
CA ILE A 336 10.83 -8.55 10.98
C ILE A 336 10.84 -7.24 10.19
N SER A 337 11.97 -6.86 9.60
CA SER A 337 12.09 -5.59 8.86
C SER A 337 11.07 -5.46 7.73
N HIS A 338 10.83 -6.55 6.99
CA HIS A 338 9.81 -6.60 5.94
C HIS A 338 8.39 -6.49 6.52
N LYS A 339 8.10 -7.19 7.63
CA LYS A 339 6.79 -7.10 8.29
C LYS A 339 6.51 -5.70 8.82
N ILE A 340 7.50 -5.06 9.45
CA ILE A 340 7.40 -3.68 9.93
C ILE A 340 7.18 -2.72 8.75
N LEU A 341 7.88 -2.92 7.62
CA LEU A 341 7.66 -2.12 6.42
C LEU A 341 6.23 -2.27 5.87
N GLU A 342 5.68 -3.48 5.82
CA GLU A 342 4.29 -3.72 5.40
C GLU A 342 3.27 -3.00 6.31
N ILE A 343 3.51 -3.02 7.63
CA ILE A 343 2.67 -2.30 8.60
C ILE A 343 2.82 -0.79 8.40
N ASN A 344 4.05 -0.27 8.30
CA ASN A 344 4.31 1.14 8.07
C ASN A 344 3.64 1.66 6.79
N GLN A 345 3.79 0.95 5.67
CA GLN A 345 3.12 1.29 4.41
C GLN A 345 1.60 1.36 4.58
N SER A 346 1.04 0.39 5.30
CA SER A 346 -0.39 0.37 5.61
C SER A 346 -0.81 1.58 6.45
N LEU A 347 -0.10 1.88 7.53
CA LEU A 347 -0.44 2.97 8.43
C LEU A 347 -0.29 4.33 7.74
N VAL A 348 0.84 4.60 7.08
CA VAL A 348 1.07 5.91 6.45
C VAL A 348 0.08 6.17 5.32
N LEU A 349 -0.15 5.20 4.43
CA LEU A 349 -1.05 5.35 3.28
C LEU A 349 -2.53 5.38 3.69
N MET A 350 -2.91 4.67 4.76
CA MET A 350 -4.27 4.69 5.30
C MET A 350 -4.49 5.77 6.38
N ASN A 351 -3.52 6.67 6.58
CA ASN A 351 -3.58 7.72 7.60
C ASN A 351 -3.87 7.17 9.02
N PHE A 352 -3.24 6.05 9.35
CA PHE A 352 -3.33 5.28 10.61
C PHE A 352 -4.73 4.73 10.90
N ILE A 353 -5.57 4.60 9.88
CA ILE A 353 -6.89 3.97 10.01
C ILE A 353 -6.72 2.45 9.93
N LEU A 354 -7.10 1.77 11.01
CA LEU A 354 -6.93 0.33 11.19
C LEU A 354 -8.02 -0.53 10.55
N ASP A 355 -9.25 0.00 10.38
CA ASP A 355 -10.39 -0.76 9.86
C ASP A 355 -10.09 -1.61 8.61
N PRO A 356 -9.36 -1.10 7.59
CA PRO A 356 -9.03 -1.86 6.40
C PRO A 356 -8.14 -3.08 6.66
N LEU A 357 -7.48 -3.17 7.81
CA LEU A 357 -6.46 -4.18 8.11
C LEU A 357 -7.06 -5.47 8.68
N TYR A 358 -8.27 -5.42 9.24
CA TYR A 358 -8.85 -6.57 9.93
C TYR A 358 -10.34 -6.80 9.65
N ARG A 359 -11.13 -5.76 9.36
CA ARG A 359 -12.58 -5.90 9.13
C ARG A 359 -12.91 -6.87 8.02
N ASP A 360 -14.02 -7.58 8.16
CA ASP A 360 -14.35 -8.69 7.27
C ASP A 360 -14.80 -8.19 5.87
N LYS A 361 -14.94 -9.12 4.92
CA LYS A 361 -15.34 -8.76 3.54
C LYS A 361 -16.74 -8.17 3.45
N LYS A 362 -17.67 -8.53 4.35
CA LYS A 362 -19.07 -8.05 4.36
C LYS A 362 -19.11 -6.59 4.82
N GLU A 363 -18.43 -6.27 5.92
CA GLU A 363 -18.25 -4.91 6.45
C GLU A 363 -17.57 -4.00 5.43
N MET A 364 -16.60 -4.54 4.69
CA MET A 364 -15.86 -3.80 3.68
C MET A 364 -16.61 -3.62 2.35
N ARG A 365 -17.80 -4.22 2.15
CA ARG A 365 -18.51 -4.12 0.85
C ARG A 365 -18.85 -2.70 0.45
N ARG A 366 -19.22 -1.86 1.42
CA ARG A 366 -19.60 -0.45 1.21
C ARG A 366 -18.52 0.54 1.65
N SER A 367 -17.37 0.02 2.09
CA SER A 367 -16.26 0.85 2.55
C SER A 367 -15.55 1.49 1.38
N ILE A 368 -15.14 2.75 1.55
CA ILE A 368 -14.26 3.45 0.60
C ILE A 368 -12.92 2.71 0.41
N TYR A 369 -12.54 1.86 1.36
CA TYR A 369 -11.31 1.07 1.35
C TYR A 369 -11.44 -0.28 0.63
N LYS A 370 -12.63 -0.63 0.12
CA LYS A 370 -12.90 -1.91 -0.58
C LYS A 370 -11.85 -2.20 -1.64
N MET A 371 -11.52 -1.21 -2.46
CA MET A 371 -10.59 -1.37 -3.57
C MET A 371 -9.14 -1.41 -3.10
N ALA A 372 -8.74 -0.53 -2.19
CA ALA A 372 -7.42 -0.52 -1.56
C ALA A 372 -7.04 -1.91 -1.01
N VAL A 373 -7.92 -2.49 -0.19
CA VAL A 373 -7.75 -3.84 0.40
C VAL A 373 -7.59 -4.95 -0.64
N ARG A 374 -8.18 -4.77 -1.82
CA ARG A 374 -8.18 -5.75 -2.91
C ARG A 374 -6.99 -5.63 -3.85
N LYS A 375 -6.40 -4.44 -3.97
CA LYS A 375 -5.40 -4.11 -5.00
C LYS A 375 -4.02 -3.82 -4.44
N LEU A 376 -3.92 -3.17 -3.28
CA LEU A 376 -2.62 -2.81 -2.69
C LEU A 376 -1.95 -4.06 -2.11
N PRO A 377 -0.76 -4.47 -2.61
CA PRO A 377 -0.11 -5.72 -2.21
C PRO A 377 0.15 -5.81 -0.71
N PHE A 378 0.71 -4.76 -0.11
CA PHE A 378 1.04 -4.72 1.32
C PHE A 378 -0.21 -4.86 2.21
N LEU A 379 -1.35 -4.24 1.86
CA LEU A 379 -2.62 -4.42 2.60
C LEU A 379 -3.12 -5.86 2.49
N ARG A 380 -3.02 -6.47 1.31
CA ARG A 380 -3.45 -7.86 1.10
C ARG A 380 -2.62 -8.83 1.92
N ILE A 381 -1.30 -8.62 1.94
CA ILE A 381 -0.37 -9.43 2.73
C ILE A 381 -0.66 -9.23 4.22
N LEU A 382 -0.79 -7.99 4.67
CA LEU A 382 -1.02 -7.67 6.06
C LEU A 382 -2.32 -8.29 6.59
N ARG A 383 -3.42 -8.17 5.82
CA ARG A 383 -4.70 -8.82 6.13
C ARG A 383 -4.64 -10.33 6.16
N LYS A 384 -3.83 -10.95 5.28
CA LYS A 384 -3.61 -12.41 5.32
C LYS A 384 -2.83 -12.83 6.57
N SER A 385 -1.94 -11.97 7.05
CA SER A 385 -1.23 -12.21 8.31
C SER A 385 -2.00 -11.82 9.57
N PHE A 386 -3.16 -11.17 9.46
CA PHE A 386 -3.93 -10.77 10.65
C PHE A 386 -4.35 -12.01 11.47
N VAL A 387 -4.04 -11.99 12.76
CA VAL A 387 -4.31 -13.09 13.69
C VAL A 387 -5.50 -12.76 14.59
N ALA A 388 -5.45 -11.59 15.24
CA ALA A 388 -6.45 -11.16 16.21
C ALA A 388 -6.36 -9.66 16.48
N SER A 389 -7.44 -9.13 17.05
CA SER A 389 -7.48 -7.81 17.69
C SER A 389 -7.86 -8.02 19.15
N LEU A 390 -7.13 -7.38 20.07
CA LEU A 390 -7.43 -7.42 21.51
C LEU A 390 -7.68 -6.01 22.06
N PRO A 391 -8.72 -5.82 22.90
CA PRO A 391 -9.05 -4.50 23.45
C PRO A 391 -7.95 -4.06 24.42
N THR A 392 -7.23 -3.00 24.06
CA THR A 392 -6.08 -2.50 24.84
C THR A 392 -6.52 -1.74 26.09
N ILE A 393 -7.76 -1.26 26.10
CA ILE A 393 -8.40 -0.60 27.25
C ILE A 393 -8.94 -1.57 28.29
N LEU A 394 -8.82 -2.90 28.09
CA LEU A 394 -9.33 -3.91 29.01
C LEU A 394 -8.21 -4.91 29.37
N PRO A 395 -7.29 -4.56 30.30
CA PRO A 395 -6.09 -5.34 30.60
C PRO A 395 -6.37 -6.81 30.95
N ASN A 396 -7.42 -7.07 31.73
CA ASN A 396 -7.80 -8.43 32.10
C ASN A 396 -8.25 -9.26 30.89
N ILE A 397 -9.00 -8.68 29.96
CA ILE A 397 -9.43 -9.36 28.73
C ILE A 397 -8.23 -9.54 27.80
N PHE A 398 -7.37 -8.52 27.71
CA PHE A 398 -6.14 -8.56 26.93
C PHE A 398 -5.26 -9.74 27.35
N ALA A 399 -4.87 -9.79 28.62
CA ALA A 399 -4.00 -10.81 29.17
C ALA A 399 -4.59 -12.22 29.03
N LYS A 400 -5.89 -12.38 29.32
CA LYS A 400 -6.58 -13.69 29.23
C LYS A 400 -6.56 -14.29 27.82
N ASN A 401 -6.63 -13.45 26.79
CA ASN A 401 -6.73 -13.92 25.40
C ASN A 401 -5.39 -13.99 24.68
N LEU A 402 -4.30 -13.47 25.28
CA LEU A 402 -3.02 -13.33 24.62
C LEU A 402 -2.42 -14.68 24.19
N GLU A 403 -2.48 -15.70 25.04
CA GLU A 403 -1.95 -17.03 24.71
C GLU A 403 -2.66 -17.65 23.49
N ALA A 404 -3.99 -17.46 23.39
CA ALA A 404 -4.76 -17.93 22.24
C ALA A 404 -4.36 -17.22 20.93
N VAL A 405 -3.89 -15.98 21.00
CA VAL A 405 -3.31 -15.27 19.84
C VAL A 405 -2.00 -15.92 19.43
N PHE A 406 -1.11 -16.21 20.37
CA PHE A 406 0.17 -16.86 20.09
C PHE A 406 0.00 -18.26 19.50
N GLU A 407 -0.90 -19.08 20.04
CA GLU A 407 -1.21 -20.40 19.48
C GLU A 407 -1.68 -20.32 18.02
N LYS A 408 -2.53 -19.34 17.68
CA LYS A 408 -2.96 -19.12 16.29
C LYS A 408 -1.84 -18.67 15.37
N ALA A 409 -0.84 -17.96 15.90
CA ALA A 409 0.27 -17.42 15.12
C ALA A 409 1.39 -18.44 14.86
N LYS A 410 1.49 -19.49 15.68
CA LYS A 410 2.46 -20.56 15.49
C LYS A 410 2.44 -21.11 14.07
N ILE A 411 3.60 -21.52 13.60
CA ILE A 411 3.70 -22.30 12.36
C ILE A 411 3.22 -23.71 12.71
N LEU A 412 2.16 -24.18 12.07
CA LEU A 412 1.87 -25.62 12.06
C LEU A 412 2.99 -26.26 11.23
N ASN A 413 4.02 -26.79 11.88
CA ASN A 413 4.99 -27.68 11.25
C ASN A 413 4.21 -28.94 10.82
N GLY A 414 3.67 -28.93 9.59
CA GLY A 414 2.77 -30.02 9.16
C GLY A 414 2.06 -29.86 7.82
N GLN A 415 2.47 -28.95 6.94
CA GLN A 415 2.17 -29.09 5.51
C GLN A 415 3.49 -29.24 4.77
N ASN A 416 4.01 -30.46 4.81
CA ASN A 416 4.81 -30.98 3.72
C ASN A 416 4.00 -30.69 2.44
N HIS A 417 4.49 -29.78 1.61
CA HIS A 417 4.22 -29.87 0.19
C HIS A 417 4.88 -31.17 -0.28
N SER A 418 4.18 -32.29 -0.13
CA SER A 418 4.45 -33.46 -0.96
C SER A 418 4.18 -33.01 -2.39
N ASN A 419 5.26 -32.89 -3.15
CA ASN A 419 5.23 -32.92 -4.59
C ASN A 419 4.40 -34.13 -5.01
N HIS A 420 3.17 -33.92 -5.47
CA HIS A 420 2.58 -34.85 -6.43
C HIS A 420 2.96 -34.34 -7.82
N SER A 421 4.17 -34.72 -8.21
CA SER A 421 4.61 -34.81 -9.60
C SER A 421 5.22 -36.18 -9.77
N ALA A 422 4.75 -36.90 -10.79
CA ALA A 422 5.17 -38.22 -11.26
C ALA A 422 4.62 -39.41 -10.46
N GLU A 423 3.51 -39.96 -10.92
CA GLU A 423 3.36 -41.36 -11.33
C GLU A 423 1.95 -41.53 -11.89
N ASP A 424 1.86 -41.67 -13.22
CA ASP A 424 0.86 -42.46 -13.95
C ASP A 424 1.06 -42.18 -15.45
N SER A 425 2.14 -42.77 -15.96
CA SER A 425 2.26 -43.16 -17.35
C SER A 425 2.68 -44.61 -17.34
N GLN A 426 1.69 -45.51 -17.32
CA GLN A 426 1.78 -46.86 -17.86
C GLN A 426 0.37 -47.45 -17.97
N GLU A 427 0.14 -48.03 -19.15
CA GLU A 427 -1.08 -48.66 -19.72
C GLU A 427 -2.23 -47.76 -20.18
#